data_AF-A0A7C5DBV0-F1
#
_entry.id   AF-A0A7C5DBV0-F1
#
_cell.length_a   1.000
_cell.length_b   1.000
_cell.length_c   1.000
_cell.angle_alpha   90.00
_cell.angle_beta   90.00
_cell.angle_gamma   90.00
#
_symmetry.space_group_name_H-M   'P 1'
#
loop_
_entity.id
_entity.type
_entity.pdbx_description
1 polymer ?
#
loop_
_entity_poly.entity_id
_entity_poly.type
_entity_poly.pdbx_seq_one_letter_code
_entity_poly.pdbx_strand_id
1 'polypeptide(L)' 'MAKLSPNAACPCGSGKKYKKCCRPYHLGARPADALTLMKSRYSAYAAGESGYIVKTTHPDN' A
#
# COMPACT_ATOMS: atom_id res chain seq x y z
N MET A 1 3.56 -13.17 9.69
CA MET A 1 3.66 -11.98 8.81
C MET A 1 2.76 -12.21 7.61
N ALA A 2 1.64 -11.49 7.51
CA ALA A 2 0.61 -11.76 6.52
C ALA A 2 1.08 -11.37 5.11
N LYS A 3 1.65 -12.32 4.36
CA LYS A 3 1.99 -12.13 2.94
C LYS A 3 0.68 -12.05 2.13
N LEU A 4 0.17 -10.85 1.92
CA LEU A 4 -1.01 -10.62 1.09
C LEU A 4 -0.75 -11.16 -0.33
N SER A 5 -1.57 -12.13 -0.76
CA SER A 5 -1.44 -12.74 -2.08
C SER A 5 -1.59 -11.67 -3.18
N PRO A 6 -0.73 -11.65 -4.21
CA PRO A 6 -0.84 -10.68 -5.31
C PRO A 6 -2.20 -10.74 -6.05
N ASN A 7 -2.87 -11.90 -6.01
CA ASN A 7 -4.18 -12.09 -6.65
C ASN A 7 -5.37 -11.84 -5.72
N ALA A 8 -5.15 -11.63 -4.41
CA ALA A 8 -6.21 -11.28 -3.47
C ALA A 8 -6.77 -9.88 -3.75
N ALA A 9 -7.99 -9.63 -3.29
CA ALA A 9 -8.58 -8.30 -3.30
C ALA A 9 -7.72 -7.33 -2.47
N CYS A 10 -7.57 -6.10 -2.95
CA CYS A 10 -6.78 -5.09 -2.27
C CYS A 10 -7.49 -4.59 -1.01
N PRO A 11 -6.84 -4.56 0.16
CA PRO A 11 -7.45 -4.10 1.41
C PRO A 11 -7.99 -2.67 1.36
N CYS A 12 -7.45 -1.80 0.50
CA CYS A 12 -7.93 -0.42 0.33
C CYS A 12 -9.39 -0.26 -0.14
N GLY A 13 -10.14 -1.34 -0.35
CA GLY A 13 -11.55 -1.30 -0.72
C GLY A 13 -11.80 -0.99 -2.20
N SER A 14 -10.76 -1.00 -3.05
CA SER A 14 -10.90 -0.67 -4.48
C SER A 14 -11.55 -1.77 -5.33
N GLY A 15 -11.76 -2.97 -4.77
CA GLY A 15 -12.21 -4.15 -5.50
C GLY A 15 -11.19 -4.73 -6.49
N LYS A 16 -10.04 -4.07 -6.70
CA LYS A 16 -8.99 -4.53 -7.61
C LYS A 16 -8.08 -5.57 -6.93
N LYS A 17 -7.45 -6.41 -7.74
CA LYS A 17 -6.40 -7.33 -7.26
C LYS A 17 -5.22 -6.52 -6.71
N TYR A 18 -4.64 -6.95 -5.59
CA TYR A 18 -3.54 -6.26 -4.91
C TYR A 18 -2.38 -5.90 -5.86
N LYS A 19 -1.99 -6.84 -6.74
CA LYS A 19 -0.93 -6.63 -7.75
C LYS A 19 -1.20 -5.50 -8.75
N LYS A 20 -2.48 -5.15 -8.97
CA LYS A 20 -2.92 -4.09 -9.88
C LYS A 20 -3.44 -2.85 -9.13
N CYS A 21 -3.26 -2.79 -7.81
CA CYS A 21 -3.76 -1.69 -6.98
C CYS A 21 -2.64 -1.11 -6.11
N CYS A 22 -2.50 -1.54 -4.85
CA CYS A 22 -1.54 -0.92 -3.94
C CYS A 22 -0.10 -1.48 -4.05
N ARG A 23 0.07 -2.68 -4.61
CA ARG A 23 1.39 -3.33 -4.72
C ARG A 23 2.44 -2.51 -5.49
N PRO A 24 2.14 -1.86 -6.63
CA PRO A 24 3.12 -1.03 -7.34
C PRO A 24 3.70 0.09 -6.47
N TYR A 25 2.90 0.70 -5.58
CA TYR A 25 3.38 1.75 -4.68
C TYR A 25 4.33 1.18 -3.61
N HIS A 26 4.04 -0.01 -3.10
CA HIS A 26 4.95 -0.69 -2.16
C HIS A 26 6.28 -1.09 -2.83
N LEU A 27 6.26 -1.29 -4.15
CA LEU A 27 7.46 -1.52 -4.97
C LEU A 27 8.20 -0.24 -5.39
N GLY A 28 7.70 0.94 -5.01
CA GLY A 28 8.39 2.22 -5.24
C GLY A 28 7.72 3.16 -6.24
N ALA A 29 6.57 2.81 -6.82
CA ALA A 29 5.79 3.78 -7.60
C ALA A 29 5.33 4.93 -6.69
N ARG A 30 5.32 6.17 -7.21
CA ARG A 30 4.81 7.32 -6.47
C ARG A 30 3.28 7.42 -6.61
N PRO A 31 2.52 7.54 -5.51
CA PRO A 31 1.11 7.89 -5.55
C PRO A 31 0.91 9.22 -6.28
N ALA A 32 -0.12 9.30 -7.13
CA ALA A 32 -0.43 10.53 -7.88
C ALA A 32 -1.06 11.61 -6.98
N ASP A 33 -1.78 11.18 -5.95
CA ASP A 33 -2.57 12.04 -5.07
C ASP A 33 -2.58 11.50 -3.62
N ALA A 34 -2.98 12.37 -2.69
CA ALA A 34 -3.00 12.06 -1.25
C ALA A 34 -3.91 10.88 -0.92
N LEU A 35 -5.05 10.72 -1.61
CA LEU A 35 -5.97 9.61 -1.38
C LEU A 35 -5.33 8.26 -1.77
N THR A 36 -4.60 8.20 -2.88
CA THR A 36 -3.85 7.00 -3.27
C THR A 36 -2.74 6.68 -2.27
N LEU A 37 -2.05 7.70 -1.74
CA LEU A 37 -1.07 7.49 -0.68
C LEU A 37 -1.73 6.92 0.58
N MET A 38 -2.86 7.47 1.02
CA MET A 38 -3.59 6.98 2.19
C MET A 38 -4.05 5.52 2.01
N LYS A 39 -4.64 5.19 0.85
CA LYS A 39 -5.10 3.83 0.49
C LYS A 39 -3.97 2.80 0.44
N SER A 40 -2.82 3.19 -0.12
CA SER A 40 -1.63 2.33 -0.15
C SER A 40 -1.07 2.12 1.25
N ARG A 41 -0.97 3.17 2.08
CA ARG A 41 -0.55 3.03 3.50
C ARG A 41 -1.45 2.09 4.28
N TYR A 42 -2.77 2.19 4.13
CA TYR A 42 -3.72 1.25 4.73
C TYR A 42 -3.47 -0.19 4.28
N SER A 43 -3.27 -0.40 2.97
CA SER A 43 -2.98 -1.74 2.44
C SER A 43 -1.62 -2.28 2.90
N ALA A 44 -0.64 -1.40 3.14
CA ALA A 44 0.66 -1.78 3.69
C ALA A 44 0.55 -2.31 5.12
N TYR A 45 -0.29 -1.70 5.97
CA TYR A 45 -0.59 -2.24 7.31
C TYR A 45 -1.16 -3.66 7.21
N ALA A 46 -2.16 -3.87 6.36
CA ALA A 46 -2.77 -5.19 6.17
C ALA A 46 -1.81 -6.23 5.57
N ALA A 47 -0.86 -5.80 4.74
CA ALA A 47 0.16 -6.66 4.12
C ALA A 47 1.43 -6.85 4.97
N GLY A 48 1.52 -6.20 6.14
CA GLY A 48 2.72 -6.26 6.99
C GLY A 48 3.95 -5.54 6.41
N GLU A 49 3.75 -4.59 5.48
CA GLU A 49 4.81 -3.83 4.81
C GLU A 49 5.15 -2.54 5.59
N SER A 50 5.63 -2.70 6.82
CA SER A 50 5.93 -1.56 7.72
C SER A 50 6.96 -0.58 7.14
N GLY A 51 7.94 -1.08 6.39
CA GLY A 51 8.95 -0.24 5.73
C GLY A 51 8.36 0.78 4.76
N TYR A 52 7.25 0.45 4.09
CA TYR A 52 6.55 1.40 3.20
C TYR A 52 5.94 2.56 3.98
N ILE A 53 5.38 2.27 5.17
CA ILE A 53 4.73 3.28 6.02
C ILE A 53 5.80 4.26 6.52
N VAL A 54 6.92 3.76 7.04
CA VAL A 54 8.03 4.61 7.50
C VAL A 54 8.54 5.49 6.36
N LYS A 55 8.80 4.91 5.19
CA LYS A 55 9.34 5.64 4.03
C LYS A 55 8.40 6.74 3.50
N THR A 56 7.10 6.62 3.74
CA THR A 56 6.10 7.58 3.24
C THR A 56 5.54 8.49 4.33
N THR A 57 6.09 8.44 5.54
CA THR A 57 5.81 9.40 6.62
C THR A 57 6.74 10.61 6.46
N HIS A 58 6.26 11.82 6.79
CA HIS A 58 7.11 13.01 6.76
C HIS A 58 8.26 12.84 7.77
N PRO A 59 9.50 13.26 7.43
CA PRO A 59 10.69 13.01 8.26
C PRO A 59 10.61 13.58 9.68
N ASP A 60 9.74 14.56 9.92
CA ASP A 60 9.56 15.22 11.22
C ASP A 60 8.49 14.56 12.11
N ASN A 61 7.97 13.38 11.77
CA ASN A 61 7.14 12.57 12.69
C ASN A 61 7.97 11.49 13.38
#